data_AF-A0A6P0I684-F1
#
_entry.id   AF-A0A6P0I684-F1
#
_cell.length_a   1.000
_cell.length_b   1.000
_cell.length_c   1.000
_cell.angle_alpha   90.00
_cell.angle_beta   90.00
_cell.angle_gamma   90.00
#
_symmetry.space_group_name_H-M   'P 1'
#
loop_
_entity.id
_entity.type
_entity.pdbx_description
1 polymer ?
#
loop_
_entity_poly.entity_id
_entity_poly.type
_entity_poly.pdbx_seq_one_letter_code
_entity_poly.pdbx_strand_id
1 'polypeptide(L)'
;MNTYQRFNYWLVGLASSLSLLVLGLNWFINPYGVTNSPKVKGVNWYKPATSDNTRLYKAVALTRQNAKTILLGASRIETGINPDYSGLKQYQPVYNLGLAGATIYEQRRYLEYAISNQPNLEMVILGIDFWLIAESQKTKPGFSEARLENQRLNFIDFVQINYSLNTLIESKDALIENFNDKVYQYHNENGLIVNRNQYGIYAKSFTEFLAGQVNKENYQISQLALDNLRLIK
;
A
#
# COMPACT_ATOMS: atom_id res chain seq x y z
N MET A 1 2.28 -51.31 -18.82
CA MET A 1 1.91 -49.88 -18.94
C MET A 1 2.07 -49.48 -20.39
N ASN A 2 0.97 -49.18 -21.08
CA ASN A 2 0.98 -48.91 -22.52
C ASN A 2 1.72 -47.60 -22.82
N THR A 3 2.29 -47.46 -24.03
CA THR A 3 3.04 -46.27 -24.45
C THR A 3 2.26 -44.97 -24.22
N TYR A 4 0.94 -44.99 -24.48
CA TYR A 4 0.04 -43.86 -24.23
C TYR A 4 -0.11 -43.51 -22.75
N GLN A 5 -0.14 -44.51 -21.85
CA GLN A 5 -0.20 -44.26 -20.41
C GLN A 5 1.09 -43.60 -19.93
N ARG A 6 2.26 -44.08 -20.39
CA ARG A 6 3.56 -43.46 -20.10
C ARG A 6 3.61 -42.01 -20.57
N PHE A 7 3.19 -41.74 -21.82
CA PHE A 7 3.12 -40.39 -22.36
C PHE A 7 2.21 -39.48 -21.52
N ASN A 8 1.02 -39.94 -21.15
CA ASN A 8 0.08 -39.16 -20.34
C ASN A 8 0.65 -38.84 -18.95
N TYR A 9 1.32 -39.79 -18.29
CA TYR A 9 1.98 -39.50 -17.01
C TYR A 9 3.10 -38.46 -17.14
N TRP A 10 3.90 -38.52 -18.21
CA TRP A 10 4.92 -37.50 -18.48
C TRP A 10 4.31 -36.14 -18.76
N LEU A 11 3.26 -36.07 -19.56
CA LEU A 11 2.57 -34.83 -19.88
C LEU A 11 1.97 -34.18 -18.63
N VAL A 12 1.24 -34.96 -17.83
CA VAL A 12 0.65 -34.49 -16.56
C VAL A 12 1.74 -34.10 -15.57
N GLY A 13 2.81 -34.88 -15.47
CA GLY A 13 3.95 -34.58 -14.61
C GLY A 13 4.63 -33.27 -14.97
N LEU A 14 4.91 -33.06 -16.26
CA LEU A 14 5.52 -31.83 -16.76
C LEU A 14 4.60 -30.63 -16.56
N ALA A 15 3.32 -30.74 -16.93
CA ALA A 15 2.34 -29.67 -16.74
C ALA A 15 2.21 -29.29 -15.26
N SER A 16 2.08 -30.28 -14.38
CA SER A 16 1.98 -30.05 -12.93
C SER A 16 3.25 -29.42 -12.37
N SER A 17 4.43 -29.85 -12.83
CA SER A 17 5.71 -29.27 -12.42
C SER A 17 5.83 -27.81 -12.83
N LEU A 18 5.44 -27.47 -14.06
CA LEU A 18 5.45 -26.08 -14.54
C LEU A 18 4.46 -25.22 -13.75
N SER A 19 3.26 -25.74 -13.49
CA SER A 19 2.25 -25.07 -12.67
C SER A 19 2.75 -24.77 -11.25
N LEU A 20 3.37 -25.75 -10.59
CA LEU A 20 3.94 -25.58 -9.26
C LEU A 20 5.13 -24.61 -9.25
N LEU A 21 5.92 -24.61 -10.32
CA LEU A 21 7.04 -23.67 -10.48
C LEU A 21 6.55 -22.23 -10.59
N VAL A 22 5.52 -21.96 -11.39
CA VAL A 22 4.91 -20.61 -11.49
C VAL A 22 4.35 -20.17 -10.13
N LEU A 23 3.60 -21.04 -9.46
CA LEU A 23 3.05 -20.75 -8.13
C LEU A 23 4.16 -20.45 -7.12
N GLY A 24 5.21 -21.27 -7.10
CA GLY A 24 6.34 -21.13 -6.19
C GLY A 24 7.15 -19.86 -6.45
N LEU A 25 7.39 -19.50 -7.72
CA LEU A 25 8.09 -18.26 -8.10
C LEU A 25 7.31 -17.02 -7.68
N ASN A 26 6.01 -16.98 -8.01
CA ASN A 26 5.14 -15.87 -7.64
C ASN A 26 5.02 -15.72 -6.12
N TRP A 27 4.90 -16.83 -5.41
CA TRP A 27 4.90 -16.83 -3.94
C TRP A 27 6.24 -16.36 -3.37
N PHE A 28 7.36 -16.82 -3.93
CA PHE A 28 8.68 -16.43 -3.45
C PHE A 28 8.91 -14.94 -3.66
N ILE A 29 8.71 -14.42 -4.87
CA ILE A 29 8.90 -12.99 -5.16
C ILE A 29 7.88 -12.13 -4.42
N ASN A 30 6.61 -12.56 -4.34
CA ASN A 30 5.54 -11.88 -3.62
C ASN A 30 5.49 -10.37 -3.93
N PRO A 31 5.26 -9.99 -5.19
CA PRO A 31 5.39 -8.60 -5.64
C PRO A 31 4.40 -7.65 -4.92
N TYR A 32 3.23 -8.15 -4.51
CA TYR A 32 2.22 -7.39 -3.78
C TYR A 32 2.43 -7.35 -2.26
N GLY A 33 3.41 -8.08 -1.72
CA GLY A 33 3.67 -8.13 -0.27
C GLY A 33 2.55 -8.76 0.56
N VAL A 34 1.67 -9.56 -0.03
CA VAL A 34 0.47 -10.11 0.62
C VAL A 34 0.64 -11.53 1.14
N THR A 35 1.65 -12.27 0.68
CA THR A 35 1.99 -13.58 1.23
C THR A 35 3.12 -13.47 2.25
N ASN A 36 3.36 -14.54 3.01
CA ASN A 36 4.53 -14.68 3.85
C ASN A 36 5.61 -15.41 3.04
N SER A 37 6.53 -14.64 2.44
CA SER A 37 7.68 -15.17 1.71
C SER A 37 8.99 -14.59 2.28
N PRO A 38 10.11 -15.33 2.21
CA PRO A 38 11.40 -14.81 2.66
C PRO A 38 11.79 -13.53 1.91
N LYS A 39 12.39 -12.56 2.61
CA LYS A 39 12.95 -11.34 1.99
C LYS A 39 14.44 -11.54 1.71
N VAL A 40 14.85 -11.37 0.46
CA VAL A 40 16.23 -11.51 -0.02
C VAL A 40 16.63 -10.22 -0.75
N LYS A 41 17.73 -9.61 -0.30
CA LYS A 41 18.27 -8.38 -0.88
C LYS A 41 18.65 -8.60 -2.35
N GLY A 42 18.30 -7.66 -3.22
CA GLY A 42 18.54 -7.76 -4.67
C GLY A 42 17.59 -8.68 -5.42
N VAL A 43 16.64 -9.33 -4.74
CA VAL A 43 15.69 -10.26 -5.37
C VAL A 43 14.25 -9.80 -5.14
N ASN A 44 13.83 -9.68 -3.89
CA ASN A 44 12.42 -9.39 -3.55
C ASN A 44 12.28 -8.56 -2.27
N TRP A 45 13.32 -7.80 -1.91
CA TRP A 45 13.36 -7.02 -0.68
C TRP A 45 12.24 -5.97 -0.62
N TYR A 46 12.12 -5.20 -1.70
CA TYR A 46 11.05 -4.23 -1.91
C TYR A 46 9.91 -4.85 -2.71
N LYS A 47 8.71 -4.32 -2.51
CA LYS A 47 7.46 -4.81 -3.11
C LYS A 47 6.81 -3.71 -3.98
N PRO A 48 7.28 -3.48 -5.22
CA PRO A 48 6.86 -2.34 -6.03
C PRO A 48 5.36 -2.34 -6.33
N ALA A 49 4.80 -3.51 -6.64
CA ALA A 49 3.38 -3.66 -6.98
C ALA A 49 2.41 -3.32 -5.83
N THR A 50 2.91 -2.99 -4.63
CA THR A 50 2.10 -2.48 -3.52
C THR A 50 1.52 -1.10 -3.80
N SER A 51 2.17 -0.24 -4.59
CA SER A 51 1.67 1.11 -4.93
C SER A 51 0.42 1.04 -5.80
N ASP A 52 0.43 0.15 -6.80
CA ASP A 52 -0.67 0.01 -7.75
C ASP A 52 -1.81 -0.83 -7.17
N ASN A 53 -1.52 -1.56 -6.10
CA ASN A 53 -2.44 -2.46 -5.41
C ASN A 53 -2.62 -2.09 -3.93
N THR A 54 -2.59 -0.80 -3.57
CA THR A 54 -2.66 -0.33 -2.17
C THR A 54 -3.81 -0.95 -1.39
N ARG A 55 -5.01 -1.02 -1.98
CA ARG A 55 -6.20 -1.59 -1.33
C ARG A 55 -6.05 -3.09 -1.02
N LEU A 56 -5.41 -3.85 -1.91
CA LEU A 56 -5.08 -5.25 -1.64
C LEU A 56 -4.00 -5.34 -0.57
N TYR A 57 -2.90 -4.62 -0.74
CA TYR A 57 -1.78 -4.64 0.18
C TYR A 57 -2.19 -4.26 1.60
N LYS A 58 -2.83 -3.10 1.79
CA LYS A 58 -3.16 -2.58 3.12
C LYS A 58 -4.21 -3.41 3.85
N ALA A 59 -5.18 -4.00 3.14
CA ALA A 59 -6.11 -4.94 3.75
C ALA A 59 -5.35 -6.14 4.34
N VAL A 60 -4.46 -6.78 3.57
CA VAL A 60 -3.72 -7.95 4.05
C VAL A 60 -2.63 -7.56 5.07
N ALA A 61 -1.95 -6.44 4.87
CA ALA A 61 -0.96 -5.92 5.80
C ALA A 61 -1.56 -5.71 7.18
N LEU A 62 -2.77 -5.12 7.27
CA LEU A 62 -3.43 -4.83 8.55
C LEU A 62 -3.62 -6.09 9.42
N THR A 63 -3.92 -7.24 8.81
CA THR A 63 -4.06 -8.53 9.53
C THR A 63 -2.78 -8.99 10.23
N ARG A 64 -1.63 -8.41 9.86
CA ARG A 64 -0.30 -8.72 10.39
C ARG A 64 0.27 -7.59 11.25
N GLN A 65 -0.48 -6.49 11.41
CA GLN A 65 -0.11 -5.36 12.26
C GLN A 65 -0.66 -5.52 13.67
N ASN A 66 -0.09 -4.74 14.58
CA ASN A 66 -0.60 -4.54 15.93
C ASN A 66 -0.60 -3.05 16.29
N ALA A 67 -1.25 -2.26 15.44
CA ALA A 67 -1.29 -0.80 15.52
C ALA A 67 -2.11 -0.33 16.73
N LYS A 68 -1.52 0.57 17.51
CA LYS A 68 -2.22 1.33 18.56
C LYS A 68 -2.92 2.57 17.99
N THR A 69 -2.39 3.09 16.88
CA THR A 69 -2.93 4.25 16.18
C THR A 69 -3.01 4.01 14.70
N ILE A 70 -4.10 4.45 14.07
CA ILE A 70 -4.28 4.40 12.62
C ILE A 70 -4.43 5.82 12.06
N LEU A 71 -3.69 6.09 10.99
CA LEU A 71 -3.89 7.26 10.14
C LEU A 71 -4.80 6.83 8.97
N LEU A 72 -6.03 7.34 8.93
CA LEU A 72 -7.03 6.96 7.92
C LEU A 72 -7.37 8.16 7.04
N GLY A 73 -7.46 7.98 5.72
CA GLY A 73 -7.88 9.04 4.81
C GLY A 73 -7.57 8.74 3.34
N ALA A 74 -7.67 9.78 2.50
CA ALA A 74 -7.35 9.69 1.08
C ALA A 74 -5.82 9.82 0.81
N SER A 75 -5.43 10.19 -0.42
CA SER A 75 -4.03 10.34 -0.85
C SER A 75 -3.18 11.25 0.06
N ARG A 76 -3.82 12.26 0.69
CA ARG A 76 -3.17 13.18 1.64
C ARG A 76 -2.67 12.47 2.90
N ILE A 77 -3.43 11.49 3.41
CA ILE A 77 -2.98 10.69 4.54
C ILE A 77 -1.98 9.63 4.07
N GLU A 78 -2.22 9.00 2.92
CA GLU A 78 -1.33 7.98 2.36
C GLU A 78 0.13 8.45 2.22
N THR A 79 0.32 9.72 1.86
CA THR A 79 1.64 10.32 1.58
C THR A 79 2.08 11.39 2.57
N GLY A 80 1.13 12.08 3.23
CA GLY A 80 1.40 13.36 3.90
C GLY A 80 1.68 13.29 5.39
N ILE A 81 1.37 12.17 6.05
CA ILE A 81 1.66 12.00 7.49
C ILE A 81 2.56 10.78 7.68
N ASN A 82 3.78 11.04 8.16
CA ASN A 82 4.73 9.99 8.51
C ASN A 82 4.33 9.34 9.86
N PRO A 83 4.06 8.02 9.90
CA PRO A 83 3.78 7.32 11.16
C PRO A 83 4.88 7.43 12.20
N ASP A 84 6.14 7.63 11.79
CA ASP A 84 7.29 7.76 12.69
C ASP A 84 7.53 9.21 13.17
N TYR A 85 6.60 10.14 12.87
CA TYR A 85 6.70 11.53 13.32
C TYR A 85 6.82 11.64 14.85
N SER A 86 7.71 12.49 15.34
CA SER A 86 8.03 12.61 16.77
C SER A 86 6.82 12.99 17.63
N GLY A 87 5.87 13.77 17.10
CA GLY A 87 4.61 14.10 17.78
C GLY A 87 3.70 12.90 18.01
N LEU A 88 3.92 11.78 17.32
CA LEU A 88 3.17 10.54 17.48
C LEU A 88 3.88 9.50 18.37
N LYS A 89 5.02 9.84 18.97
CA LYS A 89 5.85 8.87 19.73
C LYS A 89 5.09 8.15 20.85
N GLN A 90 4.20 8.85 21.56
CA GLN A 90 3.36 8.26 22.63
C GLN A 90 2.19 7.40 22.11
N TYR A 91 1.90 7.47 20.81
CA TYR A 91 0.79 6.82 20.14
C TYR A 91 1.25 5.63 19.26
N GLN A 92 2.54 5.26 19.35
CA GLN A 92 3.10 4.12 18.63
C GLN A 92 2.60 2.77 19.17
N PRO A 93 2.53 1.71 18.34
CA PRO A 93 2.83 1.71 16.90
C PRO A 93 1.71 2.39 16.08
N VAL A 94 2.12 3.26 15.15
CA VAL A 94 1.22 3.96 14.22
C VAL A 94 1.26 3.26 12.87
N TYR A 95 0.09 3.03 12.27
CA TYR A 95 -0.01 2.48 10.92
C TYR A 95 -0.75 3.46 9.99
N ASN A 96 -0.18 3.70 8.81
CA ASN A 96 -0.80 4.50 7.77
C ASN A 96 -1.77 3.64 6.95
N LEU A 97 -3.07 3.84 7.17
CA LEU A 97 -4.17 3.26 6.41
C LEU A 97 -4.78 4.27 5.40
N GLY A 98 -4.00 5.26 4.97
CA GLY A 98 -4.40 6.15 3.88
C GLY A 98 -4.50 5.39 2.55
N LEU A 99 -5.49 5.70 1.73
CA LEU A 99 -5.71 5.05 0.43
C LEU A 99 -5.93 6.13 -0.64
N ALA A 100 -5.18 6.07 -1.75
CA ALA A 100 -5.32 7.08 -2.81
C ALA A 100 -6.77 7.18 -3.31
N GLY A 101 -7.28 8.41 -3.34
CA GLY A 101 -8.64 8.73 -3.80
C GLY A 101 -9.77 8.06 -3.01
N ALA A 102 -9.52 7.59 -1.78
CA ALA A 102 -10.49 6.87 -0.98
C ALA A 102 -11.80 7.62 -0.81
N THR A 103 -12.90 6.94 -1.09
CA THR A 103 -14.24 7.47 -0.82
C THR A 103 -14.54 7.40 0.69
N ILE A 104 -15.55 8.14 1.15
CA ILE A 104 -15.99 8.05 2.56
C ILE A 104 -16.47 6.63 2.91
N TYR A 105 -17.06 5.93 1.94
CA TYR A 105 -17.51 4.56 2.11
C TYR A 105 -16.32 3.62 2.29
N GLU A 106 -15.28 3.73 1.45
CA GLU A 106 -14.06 2.93 1.62
C GLU A 106 -13.42 3.19 2.98
N GLN A 107 -13.27 4.46 3.37
CA GLN A 107 -12.69 4.81 4.67
C GLN A 107 -13.48 4.19 5.84
N ARG A 108 -14.82 4.24 5.81
CA ARG A 108 -15.67 3.58 6.82
C ARG A 108 -15.42 2.07 6.86
N ARG A 109 -15.36 1.40 5.70
CA ARG A 109 -15.15 -0.06 5.64
C ARG A 109 -13.76 -0.47 6.13
N TYR A 110 -12.73 0.30 5.78
CA TYR A 110 -11.38 0.09 6.31
C TYR A 110 -11.27 0.40 7.81
N LEU A 111 -12.04 1.36 8.33
CA LEU A 111 -12.13 1.62 9.76
C LEU A 111 -12.76 0.44 10.52
N GLU A 112 -13.89 -0.08 10.04
CA GLU A 112 -14.55 -1.25 10.65
C GLU A 112 -13.64 -2.48 10.60
N TYR A 113 -12.93 -2.66 9.48
CA TYR A 113 -11.93 -3.71 9.34
C TYR A 113 -10.74 -3.52 10.29
N ALA A 114 -10.27 -2.30 10.46
CA ALA A 114 -9.21 -1.97 11.41
C ALA A 114 -9.60 -2.28 12.85
N ILE A 115 -10.79 -1.84 13.28
CA ILE A 115 -11.31 -2.11 14.62
C ILE A 115 -11.39 -3.62 14.89
N SER A 116 -11.76 -4.42 13.89
CA SER A 116 -11.84 -5.88 14.05
C SER A 116 -10.50 -6.62 13.99
N ASN A 117 -9.43 -6.01 13.46
CA ASN A 117 -8.12 -6.65 13.30
C ASN A 117 -7.03 -6.08 14.22
N GLN A 118 -7.25 -4.93 14.86
CA GLN A 118 -6.29 -4.27 15.73
C GLN A 118 -6.80 -4.28 17.19
N PRO A 119 -6.53 -5.34 17.97
CA PRO A 119 -7.09 -5.48 19.32
C PRO A 119 -6.63 -4.40 20.30
N ASN A 120 -5.50 -3.74 20.02
CA ASN A 120 -4.92 -2.68 20.86
C ASN A 120 -5.14 -1.28 20.27
N LEU A 121 -6.07 -1.10 19.32
CA LEU A 121 -6.34 0.19 18.70
C LEU A 121 -6.95 1.17 19.72
N GLU A 122 -6.27 2.28 19.96
CA GLU A 122 -6.69 3.33 20.91
C GLU A 122 -7.06 4.63 20.21
N MET A 123 -6.48 4.90 19.02
CA MET A 123 -6.66 6.17 18.32
C MET A 123 -6.80 5.98 16.80
N VAL A 124 -7.71 6.75 16.20
CA VAL A 124 -7.79 6.92 14.75
C VAL A 124 -7.69 8.40 14.42
N ILE A 125 -6.68 8.78 13.65
CA ILE A 125 -6.53 10.12 13.09
C ILE A 125 -7.13 10.10 11.69
N LEU A 126 -8.30 10.70 11.53
CA LEU A 126 -9.05 10.71 10.28
C LEU A 126 -8.77 12.00 9.49
N GLY A 127 -8.18 11.86 8.30
CA GLY A 127 -8.02 12.94 7.34
C GLY A 127 -9.31 13.17 6.55
N ILE A 128 -10.01 14.26 6.88
CA ILE A 128 -11.23 14.69 6.18
C ILE A 128 -10.89 15.85 5.25
N ASP A 129 -11.46 15.83 4.06
CA ASP A 129 -11.24 16.82 3.02
C ASP A 129 -12.43 16.93 2.06
N PHE A 130 -12.45 17.97 1.22
CA PHE A 130 -13.55 18.21 0.28
C PHE A 130 -13.70 17.12 -0.80
N TRP A 131 -12.65 16.33 -1.06
CA TRP A 131 -12.72 15.24 -2.04
C TRP A 131 -13.72 14.17 -1.58
N LEU A 132 -13.78 13.90 -0.28
CA LEU A 132 -14.74 12.95 0.30
C LEU A 132 -16.20 13.27 -0.03
N ILE A 133 -16.53 14.56 -0.17
CA ILE A 133 -17.88 15.05 -0.40
C ILE A 133 -18.16 15.14 -1.91
N ALA A 134 -17.17 15.51 -2.71
CA ALA A 134 -17.29 15.66 -4.16
C ALA A 134 -17.25 14.32 -4.92
N GLU A 135 -16.74 13.26 -4.30
CA GLU A 135 -16.61 11.96 -4.92
C GLU A 135 -17.97 11.28 -5.10
N SER A 136 -18.38 11.06 -6.35
CA SER A 136 -19.66 10.43 -6.68
C SER A 136 -19.60 8.91 -6.68
N GLN A 137 -18.41 8.32 -6.84
CA GLN A 137 -18.26 6.87 -6.83
C GLN A 137 -18.28 6.35 -5.39
N LYS A 138 -18.95 5.22 -5.17
CA LYS A 138 -18.96 4.57 -3.86
C LYS A 138 -17.60 3.95 -3.51
N THR A 139 -16.88 3.43 -4.49
CA THR A 139 -15.60 2.72 -4.31
C THR A 139 -14.69 2.97 -5.50
N LYS A 140 -13.38 2.78 -5.34
CA LYS A 140 -12.41 2.87 -6.45
C LYS A 140 -11.97 1.47 -6.91
N PRO A 141 -11.35 1.35 -8.11
CA PRO A 141 -10.74 0.10 -8.55
C PRO A 141 -9.80 -0.51 -7.50
N GLY A 142 -9.80 -1.84 -7.40
CA GLY A 142 -9.03 -2.60 -6.40
C GLY A 142 -9.69 -2.73 -5.03
N PHE A 143 -10.80 -2.02 -4.77
CA PHE A 143 -11.64 -2.25 -3.60
C PHE A 143 -12.37 -3.59 -3.68
N SER A 144 -12.47 -4.28 -2.55
CA SER A 144 -13.22 -5.52 -2.43
C SER A 144 -13.82 -5.60 -1.03
N GLU A 145 -15.15 -5.68 -0.97
CA GLU A 145 -15.90 -5.83 0.27
C GLU A 145 -15.56 -7.17 0.94
N ALA A 146 -15.60 -8.26 0.18
CA ALA A 146 -15.29 -9.61 0.64
C ALA A 146 -13.87 -9.74 1.26
N ARG A 147 -12.91 -8.93 0.80
CA ARG A 147 -11.57 -8.90 1.37
C ARG A 147 -11.57 -8.36 2.81
N LEU A 148 -12.45 -7.40 3.10
CA LEU A 148 -12.58 -6.78 4.42
C LEU A 148 -13.52 -7.57 5.34
N GLU A 149 -14.23 -8.57 4.83
CA GLU A 149 -15.01 -9.50 5.66
C GLU A 149 -14.14 -10.63 6.23
N ASN A 150 -12.98 -10.88 5.64
CA ASN A 150 -12.05 -11.93 6.05
C ASN A 150 -10.83 -11.34 6.78
N GLN A 151 -10.49 -11.88 7.96
CA GLN A 151 -9.32 -11.46 8.74
C GLN A 151 -7.98 -11.98 8.17
N ARG A 152 -7.99 -12.70 7.05
CA ARG A 152 -6.79 -13.22 6.37
C ARG A 152 -7.10 -13.57 4.93
N LEU A 153 -6.08 -13.61 4.09
CA LEU A 153 -6.19 -14.25 2.78
C LEU A 153 -6.56 -15.71 2.96
N ASN A 154 -7.63 -16.14 2.30
CA ASN A 154 -8.00 -17.55 2.29
C ASN A 154 -7.12 -18.32 1.28
N PHE A 155 -7.20 -19.65 1.32
CA PHE A 155 -6.41 -20.50 0.43
C PHE A 155 -6.73 -20.29 -1.06
N ILE A 156 -7.98 -19.97 -1.39
CA ILE A 156 -8.41 -19.72 -2.77
C ILE A 156 -7.76 -18.42 -3.28
N ASP A 157 -7.80 -17.34 -2.50
CA ASP A 157 -7.14 -16.07 -2.83
C ASP A 157 -5.63 -16.28 -2.99
N PHE A 158 -5.02 -17.07 -2.09
CA PHE A 158 -3.62 -17.41 -2.19
C PHE A 158 -3.31 -18.09 -3.53
N VAL A 159 -4.08 -19.10 -3.93
CA VAL A 159 -3.86 -19.80 -5.21
C VAL A 159 -4.14 -18.86 -6.38
N GLN A 160 -5.21 -18.08 -6.36
CA GLN A 160 -5.57 -17.16 -7.44
C GLN A 160 -4.52 -16.07 -7.66
N ILE A 161 -3.98 -15.49 -6.59
CA ILE A 161 -2.91 -14.50 -6.67
C ILE A 161 -1.65 -15.17 -7.20
N ASN A 162 -1.18 -16.27 -6.59
CA ASN A 162 0.12 -16.84 -6.94
C ASN A 162 0.11 -17.65 -8.25
N TYR A 163 -1.04 -18.09 -8.75
CA TYR A 163 -1.16 -18.79 -10.02
C TYR A 163 -1.50 -17.85 -11.20
N SER A 164 -1.55 -16.54 -10.96
CA SER A 164 -1.89 -15.55 -11.98
C SER A 164 -0.71 -15.21 -12.89
N LEU A 165 -0.99 -15.09 -14.20
CA LEU A 165 -0.03 -14.56 -15.18
C LEU A 165 0.30 -13.08 -14.91
N ASN A 166 -0.65 -12.31 -14.38
CA ASN A 166 -0.38 -10.93 -13.99
C ASN A 166 0.68 -10.89 -12.88
N THR A 167 0.57 -11.78 -11.90
CA THR A 167 1.53 -11.87 -10.80
C THR A 167 2.90 -12.35 -11.28
N LEU A 168 2.96 -13.14 -12.35
CA LEU A 168 4.23 -13.50 -12.97
C LEU A 168 4.92 -12.30 -13.62
N ILE A 169 4.17 -11.43 -14.30
CA ILE A 169 4.69 -10.17 -14.86
C ILE A 169 5.22 -9.28 -13.73
N GLU A 170 4.41 -9.06 -12.70
CA GLU A 170 4.77 -8.25 -11.52
C GLU A 170 5.97 -8.84 -10.76
N SER A 171 6.08 -10.16 -10.68
CA SER A 171 7.22 -10.83 -10.05
C SER A 171 8.50 -10.63 -10.86
N LYS A 172 8.42 -10.70 -12.19
CA LYS A 172 9.55 -10.41 -13.09
C LYS A 172 9.97 -8.95 -12.96
N ASP A 173 9.04 -8.00 -12.95
CA ASP A 173 9.34 -6.57 -12.80
C ASP A 173 9.93 -6.26 -11.41
N ALA A 174 9.33 -6.81 -10.34
CA ALA A 174 9.86 -6.68 -8.99
C ALA A 174 11.29 -7.24 -8.86
N LEU A 175 11.59 -8.38 -9.48
CA LEU A 175 12.94 -8.95 -9.50
C LEU A 175 13.93 -8.01 -10.20
N ILE A 176 13.58 -7.51 -11.38
CA ILE A 176 14.42 -6.60 -12.17
C ILE A 176 14.68 -5.30 -11.41
N GLU A 177 13.66 -4.72 -10.78
CA GLU A 177 13.81 -3.48 -10.02
C GLU A 177 14.65 -3.67 -8.75
N ASN A 178 14.46 -4.79 -8.03
CA ASN A 178 15.27 -5.10 -6.85
C ASN A 178 16.73 -5.38 -7.24
N PHE A 179 16.97 -6.11 -8.33
CA PHE A 179 18.32 -6.44 -8.80
C PHE A 179 19.10 -5.19 -9.24
N ASN A 180 18.43 -4.28 -9.96
CA ASN A 180 19.01 -3.03 -10.41
C ASN A 180 19.01 -1.93 -9.35
N ASP A 181 18.44 -2.18 -8.18
CA ASP A 181 18.25 -1.20 -7.11
C ASP A 181 17.43 0.03 -7.53
N LYS A 182 16.53 -0.14 -8.51
CA LYS A 182 15.73 0.92 -9.15
C LYS A 182 14.28 0.96 -8.68
N VAL A 183 14.00 0.50 -7.46
CA VAL A 183 12.64 0.56 -6.91
C VAL A 183 12.24 2.00 -6.64
N TYR A 184 11.27 2.49 -7.40
CA TYR A 184 10.83 3.89 -7.33
C TYR A 184 9.89 4.13 -6.15
N GLN A 185 8.88 3.27 -6.00
CA GLN A 185 7.80 3.46 -5.04
C GLN A 185 7.38 2.11 -4.45
N TYR A 186 7.19 2.06 -3.14
CA TYR A 186 6.66 0.89 -2.43
C TYR A 186 6.12 1.32 -1.06
N HIS A 187 5.32 0.47 -0.43
CA HIS A 187 4.92 0.67 0.96
C HIS A 187 5.94 0.06 1.93
N ASN A 188 6.32 0.82 2.95
CA ASN A 188 7.10 0.29 4.06
C ASN A 188 6.21 -0.49 5.06
N GLU A 189 6.82 -0.94 6.16
CA GLU A 189 6.15 -1.79 7.16
C GLU A 189 5.07 -1.05 7.97
N ASN A 190 5.19 0.27 8.15
CA ASN A 190 4.16 1.10 8.80
C ASN A 190 3.09 1.62 7.82
N GLY A 191 3.09 1.13 6.57
CA GLY A 191 2.07 1.44 5.56
C GLY A 191 2.22 2.79 4.89
N LEU A 192 3.30 3.53 5.16
CA LEU A 192 3.64 4.76 4.45
C LEU A 192 4.22 4.41 3.07
N ILE A 193 3.78 5.15 2.06
CA ILE A 193 4.36 5.03 0.73
C ILE A 193 5.72 5.76 0.69
N VAL A 194 6.75 5.06 0.21
CA VAL A 194 8.13 5.55 0.16
C VAL A 194 8.53 5.72 -1.29
N ASN A 195 8.94 6.95 -1.65
CA ASN A 195 9.49 7.28 -2.95
C ASN A 195 11.02 7.39 -2.86
N ARG A 196 11.74 6.38 -3.36
CA ARG A 196 13.19 6.27 -3.12
C ARG A 196 14.03 7.32 -3.85
N ASN A 197 13.51 7.91 -4.93
CA ASN A 197 14.16 9.02 -5.62
C ASN A 197 13.77 10.41 -5.09
N GLN A 198 12.90 10.48 -4.07
CA GLN A 198 12.44 11.75 -3.48
C GLN A 198 13.11 12.11 -2.15
N TYR A 199 14.12 11.36 -1.68
CA TYR A 199 14.85 11.70 -0.44
C TYR A 199 15.56 13.07 -0.47
N GLY A 200 15.61 13.78 -1.61
CA GLY A 200 16.05 15.18 -1.72
C GLY A 200 14.95 16.18 -2.15
N ILE A 201 13.70 15.72 -2.31
CA ILE A 201 12.66 16.47 -3.03
C ILE A 201 11.62 17.08 -2.08
N TYR A 202 11.35 16.55 -0.89
CA TYR A 202 10.26 17.07 -0.03
C TYR A 202 10.30 18.58 0.25
N ALA A 203 11.47 19.16 0.51
CA ALA A 203 11.59 20.62 0.66
C ALA A 203 11.41 21.34 -0.68
N LYS A 204 11.97 20.79 -1.76
CA LYS A 204 11.99 21.44 -3.08
C LYS A 204 10.64 21.36 -3.79
N SER A 205 9.99 20.21 -3.82
CA SER A 205 8.67 20.00 -4.41
C SER A 205 7.56 20.67 -3.63
N PHE A 206 7.63 20.76 -2.29
CA PHE A 206 6.65 21.55 -1.54
C PHE A 206 6.78 23.04 -1.90
N THR A 207 8.02 23.54 -2.00
CA THR A 207 8.29 24.93 -2.38
C THR A 207 7.90 25.21 -3.84
N GLU A 208 8.16 24.27 -4.76
CA GLU A 208 7.78 24.35 -6.18
C GLU A 208 6.26 24.19 -6.39
N PHE A 209 5.60 23.30 -5.64
CA PHE A 209 4.14 23.14 -5.64
C PHE A 209 3.45 24.41 -5.15
N LEU A 210 3.91 24.99 -4.04
CA LEU A 210 3.43 26.29 -3.56
C LEU A 210 3.71 27.38 -4.60
N ALA A 211 4.87 27.37 -5.25
CA ALA A 211 5.20 28.36 -6.28
C ALA A 211 4.30 28.26 -7.53
N GLY A 212 3.83 27.07 -7.89
CA GLY A 212 2.91 26.86 -9.02
C GLY A 212 1.44 27.16 -8.71
N GLN A 213 1.02 27.00 -7.45
CA GLN A 213 -0.37 27.22 -7.01
C GLN A 213 -0.62 28.63 -6.47
N VAL A 214 0.43 29.33 -6.03
CA VAL A 214 0.34 30.68 -5.48
C VAL A 214 1.02 31.65 -6.43
N ASN A 215 0.23 32.51 -7.08
CA ASN A 215 0.79 33.65 -7.81
C ASN A 215 1.40 34.62 -6.79
N LYS A 216 2.73 34.53 -6.62
CA LYS A 216 3.50 35.27 -5.60
C LYS A 216 3.41 36.79 -5.76
N GLU A 217 3.05 37.30 -6.94
CA GLU A 217 2.88 38.74 -7.17
C GLU A 217 1.58 39.29 -6.56
N ASN A 218 0.56 38.43 -6.42
CA ASN A 218 -0.78 38.83 -5.95
C ASN A 218 -1.12 38.29 -4.55
N TYR A 219 -0.26 37.44 -3.97
CA TYR A 219 -0.50 36.87 -2.65
C TYR A 219 0.05 37.78 -1.54
N GLN A 220 -0.73 38.79 -1.16
CA GLN A 220 -0.47 39.56 0.04
C GLN A 220 -1.18 38.91 1.22
N ILE A 221 -0.40 38.30 2.14
CA ILE A 221 -0.91 38.00 3.48
C ILE A 221 -1.37 39.32 4.09
N SER A 222 -2.62 39.38 4.57
CA SER A 222 -3.10 40.56 5.28
C SER A 222 -2.22 40.79 6.51
N GLN A 223 -1.98 42.06 6.86
CA GLN A 223 -1.17 42.41 8.02
C GLN A 223 -1.66 41.69 9.29
N LEU A 224 -2.98 41.56 9.43
CA LEU A 224 -3.65 40.80 10.48
C LEU A 224 -3.25 39.32 10.52
N ALA A 225 -3.21 38.64 9.37
CA ALA A 225 -2.80 37.24 9.29
C ALA A 225 -1.30 37.06 9.59
N LEU A 226 -0.46 38.02 9.19
CA LEU A 226 0.97 38.03 9.53
C LEU A 226 1.19 38.19 11.04
N ASP A 227 0.45 39.11 11.66
CA ASP A 227 0.56 39.38 13.09
C ASP A 227 0.05 38.20 13.92
N ASN A 228 -1.04 37.55 13.49
CA ASN A 228 -1.53 36.31 14.11
C ASN A 228 -0.51 35.17 14.05
N LEU A 229 0.22 35.01 12.93
CA LEU A 229 1.27 34.00 12.81
C LEU A 229 2.45 34.25 13.76
N ARG A 230 2.77 35.52 14.04
CA ARG A 230 3.84 35.90 14.98
C ARG A 230 3.50 35.64 16.44
N LEU A 231 2.21 35.51 16.76
CA LEU A 231 1.71 35.20 18.10
C LEU A 231 1.75 33.70 18.43
N ILE A 232 1.95 32.81 17.44
CA ILE A 232 2.04 31.36 17.62
C ILE A 232 3.49 30.94 17.95
N LYS A 233 4.16 31.66 18.86
CA LYS A 233 5.47 31.27 19.41
C LYS A 233 5.32 30.32 20.59
#